data_AF-A0A0N4YGL7-F1
#
_entry.id   AF-A0A0N4YGL7-F1
#
_cell.length_a   1.000
_cell.length_b   1.000
_cell.length_c   1.000
_cell.angle_alpha   90.00
_cell.angle_beta   90.00
_cell.angle_gamma   90.00
#
_symmetry.space_group_name_H-M   'P 1'
#
loop_
_entity.id
_entity.type
_entity.pdbx_description
1 polymer ?
#
loop_
_entity_poly.entity_id
_entity_poly.type
_entity_poly.pdbx_seq_one_letter_code
_entity_poly.pdbx_strand_id
1 'polypeptide(L)'
;MMDLILMAKDSFNSQPMMLECVAPLNICGDIHGQLADLIRLFNLLKYPENFLLLRGNHETPIVNRIYGFYEDLVRRFATPRLYNVFQEVFAVMPLSAVVSDRILCMHGGLSPSLLTAPSLSILNEIRRPIQVRVCLDRTKKTRLTTALFQDPPNPSLPLDLLWADPDINTKQFKYSIRY
;
A
#
# COMPACT_ATOMS: atom_id res chain seq x y z
N MET A 1 -3.82 -9.38 -18.55
CA MET A 1 -3.77 -8.24 -17.61
C MET A 1 -4.57 -8.54 -16.34
N MET A 2 -5.85 -8.89 -16.44
CA MET A 2 -6.63 -9.30 -15.25
C MET A 2 -5.98 -10.46 -14.50
N ASP A 3 -5.51 -11.49 -15.20
CA ASP A 3 -4.85 -12.64 -14.56
C ASP A 3 -3.61 -12.23 -13.76
N LEU A 4 -2.79 -11.31 -14.29
CA LEU A 4 -1.61 -10.80 -13.58
C LEU A 4 -1.99 -10.07 -12.29
N ILE A 5 -3.04 -9.26 -12.34
CA ILE A 5 -3.53 -8.52 -11.17
C ILE A 5 -4.07 -9.50 -10.12
N LEU A 6 -4.79 -10.54 -10.54
CA LEU A 6 -5.30 -11.57 -9.63
C LEU A 6 -4.16 -12.40 -9.03
N MET A 7 -3.14 -12.78 -9.81
CA MET A 7 -1.94 -13.45 -9.29
C MET A 7 -1.22 -12.59 -8.25
N ALA A 8 -1.12 -11.27 -8.47
CA ALA A 8 -0.55 -10.36 -7.49
C ALA A 8 -1.38 -10.32 -6.19
N LYS A 9 -2.71 -10.29 -6.31
CA LYS A 9 -3.63 -10.35 -5.16
C LYS A 9 -3.41 -11.63 -4.34
N ASP A 10 -3.30 -12.77 -5.00
CA ASP A 10 -3.08 -14.06 -4.34
C ASP A 10 -1.72 -14.12 -3.65
N SER A 11 -0.67 -13.59 -4.30
CA SER A 11 0.66 -13.43 -3.71
C SER A 11 0.60 -12.58 -2.43
N PHE A 12 -0.03 -11.41 -2.45
CA PHE A 12 -0.18 -10.57 -1.26
C PHE A 12 -0.99 -11.24 -0.15
N ASN A 13 -2.06 -11.96 -0.49
CA ASN A 13 -2.85 -12.71 0.49
C ASN A 13 -2.03 -13.81 1.19
N SER A 14 -1.09 -14.43 0.49
CA SER A 14 -0.21 -15.46 1.06
C SER A 14 0.88 -14.89 2.00
N GLN A 15 1.15 -13.58 1.93
CA GLN A 15 2.17 -12.91 2.72
C GLN A 15 1.60 -12.39 4.04
N PRO A 16 2.40 -12.27 5.12
CA PRO A 16 1.97 -11.59 6.34
C PRO A 16 1.76 -10.07 6.12
N MET A 17 1.14 -9.37 7.08
CA MET A 17 0.98 -7.92 7.03
C MET A 17 2.30 -7.17 7.32
N MET A 18 3.13 -7.78 8.16
CA MET A 18 4.52 -7.40 8.41
C MET A 18 5.44 -8.44 7.77
N LEU A 19 6.15 -8.05 6.72
CA LEU A 19 7.13 -8.90 6.06
C LEU A 19 8.41 -9.00 6.90
N GLU A 20 9.10 -10.13 6.84
CA GLU A 20 10.42 -10.31 7.44
C GLU A 20 11.45 -10.47 6.32
N CYS A 21 12.47 -9.63 6.35
CA CYS A 21 13.44 -9.50 5.27
C CYS A 21 14.87 -9.62 5.81
N VAL A 22 15.77 -10.25 5.05
CA VAL A 22 17.18 -10.39 5.42
C VAL A 22 18.05 -9.58 4.47
N ALA A 23 19.00 -8.81 5.01
CA ALA A 23 20.00 -8.10 4.22
C ALA A 23 20.99 -9.07 3.53
N PRO A 24 21.60 -8.70 2.37
CA PRO A 24 21.51 -7.41 1.71
C PRO A 24 20.26 -7.27 0.82
N LEU A 25 19.59 -6.11 0.89
CA LEU A 25 18.50 -5.73 -0.02
C LEU A 25 18.52 -4.22 -0.28
N ASN A 26 17.81 -3.79 -1.31
CA ASN A 26 17.62 -2.37 -1.62
C ASN A 26 16.20 -1.94 -1.25
N ILE A 27 16.09 -0.83 -0.51
CA ILE A 27 14.81 -0.22 -0.14
C ILE A 27 14.58 0.97 -1.06
N CYS A 28 13.44 1.00 -1.72
CA CYS A 28 13.02 2.09 -2.59
C CYS A 28 11.78 2.78 -1.99
N GLY A 29 11.75 4.11 -2.07
CA GLY A 29 10.55 4.90 -1.72
C GLY A 29 9.60 5.01 -2.90
N ASP A 30 8.85 6.10 -2.94
CA ASP A 30 7.78 6.30 -3.90
C ASP A 30 8.23 6.24 -5.38
N ILE A 31 7.37 5.65 -6.22
CA ILE A 31 7.57 5.57 -7.68
C ILE A 31 6.63 6.52 -8.43
N HIS A 32 5.44 6.84 -7.88
CA HIS A 32 4.46 7.77 -8.46
C HIS A 32 4.16 7.57 -9.96
N GLY A 33 4.10 6.32 -10.41
CA GLY A 33 3.78 5.98 -11.81
C GLY A 33 4.91 6.24 -12.81
N GLN A 34 6.12 6.54 -12.35
CA GLN A 34 7.30 6.77 -13.18
C GLN A 34 7.89 5.45 -13.70
N LEU A 35 7.24 4.86 -14.72
CA LEU A 35 7.63 3.56 -15.28
C LEU A 35 9.08 3.51 -15.77
N ALA A 36 9.59 4.60 -16.34
CA ALA A 36 10.97 4.67 -16.81
C ALA A 36 11.98 4.53 -15.66
N ASP A 37 11.71 5.18 -14.53
CA ASP A 37 12.55 5.10 -13.34
C ASP A 37 12.47 3.72 -12.70
N LEU A 38 11.28 3.09 -12.69
CA LEU A 38 11.11 1.71 -12.23
C LEU A 38 11.90 0.71 -13.08
N ILE A 39 11.84 0.83 -14.42
CA ILE A 39 12.63 -0.03 -15.32
C ILE A 39 14.13 0.18 -15.07
N ARG A 40 14.55 1.43 -14.87
CA ARG A 40 15.94 1.75 -14.54
C ARG A 40 16.36 1.12 -13.20
N LEU A 41 15.52 1.18 -12.17
CA LEU A 41 15.75 0.51 -10.89
C LEU A 41 15.94 -1.00 -11.10
N PHE A 42 15.04 -1.67 -11.82
CA PHE A 42 15.17 -3.11 -12.08
C PHE A 42 16.45 -3.48 -12.85
N ASN A 43 16.85 -2.67 -13.83
CA ASN A 43 18.10 -2.89 -14.57
C ASN A 43 19.35 -2.73 -13.68
N LEU A 44 19.32 -1.80 -12.71
CA LEU A 44 20.42 -1.59 -11.76
C LEU A 44 20.52 -2.71 -10.72
N LEU A 45 19.39 -3.30 -10.33
CA LEU A 45 19.29 -4.24 -9.21
C LEU A 45 19.63 -5.70 -9.56
N LYS A 46 19.84 -6.03 -10.85
CA LYS A 46 20.27 -7.34 -11.40
C LYS A 46 19.38 -8.57 -11.08
N TYR A 47 18.43 -8.47 -10.15
CA TYR A 47 17.52 -9.55 -9.72
C TYR A 47 16.06 -9.06 -9.68
N PRO A 48 15.42 -8.84 -10.85
CA PRO A 48 14.06 -8.32 -10.92
C PRO A 48 13.00 -9.30 -10.39
N GLU A 49 13.37 -10.54 -10.07
CA GLU A 49 12.45 -11.57 -9.57
C GLU A 49 12.32 -11.57 -8.04
N ASN A 50 13.16 -10.82 -7.31
CA ASN A 50 13.17 -10.78 -5.85
C ASN A 50 12.85 -9.37 -5.33
N PHE A 51 11.59 -8.93 -5.50
CA PHE A 51 11.11 -7.68 -4.91
C PHE A 51 9.89 -7.92 -4.02
N LEU A 52 9.80 -7.10 -2.98
CA LEU A 52 8.68 -7.07 -2.05
C LEU A 52 8.01 -5.70 -2.16
N LEU A 53 6.68 -5.68 -2.05
CA LEU A 53 5.90 -4.45 -2.15
C LEU A 53 5.16 -4.20 -0.85
N LEU A 54 5.29 -2.99 -0.34
CA LEU A 54 4.46 -2.46 0.72
C LEU A 54 3.42 -1.52 0.12
N ARG A 55 2.31 -1.35 0.82
CA ARG A 55 1.25 -0.42 0.44
C ARG A 55 1.63 1.02 0.80
N GLY A 56 1.41 1.95 -0.13
CA GLY A 56 1.46 3.39 0.13
C GLY A 56 0.08 4.01 0.30
N ASN A 57 0.05 5.29 0.66
CA ASN A 57 -1.22 6.03 0.79
C ASN A 57 -1.88 6.30 -0.57
N HIS A 58 -1.10 6.34 -1.65
CA HIS A 58 -1.60 6.42 -3.03
C HIS A 58 -2.35 5.16 -3.45
N GLU A 59 -2.10 4.00 -2.85
CA GLU A 59 -2.88 2.78 -3.08
C GLU A 59 -4.22 2.78 -2.30
N THR A 60 -4.83 3.95 -2.09
CA THR A 60 -6.18 4.14 -1.55
C THR A 60 -7.11 4.71 -2.62
N PRO A 61 -8.43 4.45 -2.55
CA PRO A 61 -9.37 4.81 -3.62
C PRO A 61 -9.54 6.32 -3.73
N ILE A 62 -9.45 7.04 -2.61
CA ILE A 62 -9.56 8.50 -2.59
C ILE A 62 -8.33 9.10 -3.27
N VAL A 63 -7.13 8.72 -2.83
CA VAL A 63 -5.88 9.30 -3.32
C VAL A 63 -5.65 8.93 -4.79
N ASN A 64 -5.70 7.65 -5.16
CA ASN A 64 -5.43 7.28 -6.56
C ASN A 64 -6.43 7.87 -7.55
N ARG A 65 -7.68 8.10 -7.14
CA ARG A 65 -8.67 8.75 -7.99
C ARG A 65 -8.39 10.24 -8.14
N ILE A 66 -8.07 10.94 -7.05
CA ILE A 66 -7.71 12.37 -7.13
C ILE A 66 -6.49 12.59 -8.02
N TYR A 67 -5.51 11.69 -7.95
CA TYR A 67 -4.27 11.77 -8.73
C TYR A 67 -4.35 11.10 -10.12
N GLY A 68 -5.55 10.80 -10.63
CA GLY A 68 -5.76 10.46 -12.04
C GLY A 68 -5.57 9.00 -12.41
N PHE A 69 -5.34 8.08 -11.46
CA PHE A 69 -5.16 6.66 -11.76
C PHE A 69 -6.42 6.04 -12.40
N TYR A 70 -7.61 6.43 -11.93
CA TYR A 70 -8.87 5.96 -12.49
C TYR A 70 -9.02 6.37 -13.96
N GLU A 71 -8.82 7.65 -14.24
CA GLU A 71 -8.90 8.24 -15.57
C GLU A 71 -7.90 7.60 -16.51
N ASP A 72 -6.66 7.36 -16.04
CA ASP A 72 -5.62 6.73 -16.84
C ASP A 72 -5.93 5.27 -17.20
N LEU A 73 -6.46 4.48 -16.26
CA LEU A 73 -6.90 3.11 -16.54
C LEU A 73 -8.05 3.09 -17.55
N VAL A 74 -9.06 3.93 -17.36
CA VAL A 74 -10.21 4.00 -18.27
C VAL A 74 -9.77 4.45 -19.66
N ARG A 75 -8.91 5.47 -19.75
CA ARG A 75 -8.37 5.99 -21.01
C ARG A 75 -7.56 4.94 -21.77
N ARG A 76 -6.74 4.14 -21.09
CA ARG A 76 -5.84 3.15 -21.72
C ARG A 76 -6.54 1.83 -22.06
N PHE A 77 -7.47 1.37 -21.22
CA PHE A 77 -8.06 0.04 -21.33
C PHE A 77 -9.55 0.03 -21.66
N ALA A 78 -10.16 1.20 -21.81
CA ALA A 78 -11.58 1.38 -22.15
C ALA A 78 -12.55 0.64 -21.20
N THR A 79 -12.13 0.36 -19.96
CA THR A 79 -12.96 -0.34 -18.98
C THR A 79 -12.75 0.18 -17.55
N PRO A 80 -13.82 0.54 -16.82
CA PRO A 80 -13.72 0.91 -15.41
C PRO A 80 -13.58 -0.31 -14.49
N ARG A 81 -13.78 -1.53 -15.01
CA ARG A 81 -13.69 -2.75 -14.20
C ARG A 81 -12.28 -2.96 -13.64
N LEU A 82 -11.26 -2.59 -14.41
CA LEU A 82 -9.87 -2.76 -14.03
C LEU A 82 -9.52 -1.99 -12.76
N TYR A 83 -10.03 -0.77 -12.61
CA TYR A 83 -9.87 0.03 -11.41
C TYR A 83 -10.38 -0.70 -10.16
N ASN A 84 -11.59 -1.26 -10.22
CA ASN A 84 -12.17 -1.99 -9.09
C ASN A 84 -11.32 -3.21 -8.67
N VAL A 85 -10.72 -3.91 -9.63
CA VAL A 85 -9.83 -5.04 -9.34
C VAL A 85 -8.54 -4.55 -8.68
N PHE A 86 -7.95 -3.45 -9.15
CA PHE A 86 -6.79 -2.82 -8.47
C PHE A 86 -7.12 -2.43 -7.03
N GLN A 87 -8.31 -1.88 -6.76
CA GLN A 87 -8.71 -1.57 -5.39
C GLN A 87 -8.74 -2.80 -4.49
N GLU A 88 -9.22 -3.94 -5.01
CA GLU A 88 -9.20 -5.20 -4.26
C GLU A 88 -7.77 -5.73 -4.00
N VAL A 89 -6.84 -5.50 -4.92
CA VAL A 89 -5.43 -5.88 -4.74
C VAL A 89 -4.75 -4.98 -3.71
N PHE A 90 -4.90 -3.66 -3.85
CA PHE A 90 -4.34 -2.69 -2.92
C PHE A 90 -4.85 -2.92 -1.49
N ALA A 91 -6.11 -3.33 -1.33
CA ALA A 91 -6.70 -3.61 -0.02
C ALA A 91 -6.05 -4.78 0.75
N VAL A 92 -5.28 -5.65 0.09
CA VAL A 92 -4.63 -6.82 0.70
C VAL A 92 -3.11 -6.71 0.75
N MET A 93 -2.52 -5.62 0.27
CA MET A 93 -1.07 -5.44 0.31
C MET A 93 -0.53 -5.40 1.76
N PRO A 94 0.68 -5.93 2.01
CA PRO A 94 1.40 -5.73 3.28
C PRO A 94 1.60 -4.24 3.59
N LEU A 95 1.63 -3.88 4.88
CA LEU A 95 1.80 -2.47 5.31
C LEU A 95 3.21 -2.17 5.81
N SER A 96 3.96 -3.19 6.21
CA SER A 96 5.27 -3.00 6.84
C SER A 96 6.23 -4.14 6.54
N ALA A 97 7.53 -3.89 6.75
CA ALA A 97 8.56 -4.91 6.71
C ALA A 97 9.59 -4.66 7.81
N VAL A 98 10.16 -5.73 8.37
CA VAL A 98 11.31 -5.66 9.28
C VAL A 98 12.53 -6.23 8.56
N VAL A 99 13.57 -5.42 8.42
CA VAL A 99 14.84 -5.82 7.79
C VAL A 99 15.87 -6.16 8.87
N SER A 100 16.32 -7.42 8.86
CA SER A 100 17.36 -7.96 9.75
C SER A 100 17.14 -7.61 11.23
N ASP A 101 15.89 -7.66 11.69
CA ASP A 101 15.45 -7.36 13.07
C ASP A 101 15.88 -5.98 13.60
N ARG A 102 16.17 -5.05 12.70
CA ARG A 102 16.77 -3.74 13.05
C ARG A 102 16.05 -2.56 12.45
N ILE A 103 15.50 -2.70 11.25
CA ILE A 103 14.90 -1.59 10.52
C ILE A 103 13.45 -1.93 10.24
N LEU A 104 12.52 -1.17 10.84
CA LEU A 104 11.10 -1.22 10.51
C LEU A 104 10.83 -0.26 9.35
N CYS A 105 10.24 -0.78 8.28
CA CYS A 105 9.84 -0.05 7.08
C CYS A 105 8.32 0.03 7.00
N MET A 106 7.81 1.22 6.72
CA MET A 106 6.41 1.51 6.38
C MET A 106 6.41 2.73 5.45
N HIS A 107 5.26 3.04 4.85
CA HIS A 107 5.17 4.17 3.93
C HIS A 107 5.10 5.53 4.65
N GLY A 108 4.20 5.65 5.64
CA GLY A 108 4.10 6.81 6.51
C GLY A 108 5.03 6.68 7.71
N GLY A 109 4.45 6.49 8.90
CA GLY A 109 5.22 6.58 10.14
C GLY A 109 4.64 5.78 11.31
N LEU A 110 5.10 6.13 12.50
CA LEU A 110 4.77 5.40 13.73
C LEU A 110 3.35 5.70 14.20
N SER A 111 2.63 4.64 14.56
CA SER A 111 1.34 4.73 15.25
C SER A 111 1.54 4.77 16.77
N PRO A 112 0.71 5.52 17.53
CA PRO A 112 0.65 5.40 18.99
C PRO A 112 0.43 3.96 19.47
N SER A 113 -0.29 3.13 18.69
CA SER A 113 -0.51 1.71 19.00
C SER A 113 0.79 0.89 18.97
N LEU A 114 1.79 1.27 18.16
CA LEU A 114 3.08 0.59 18.15
C LEU A 114 3.93 0.94 19.37
N LEU A 115 3.77 2.16 19.90
CA LEU A 115 4.53 2.63 21.06
C LEU A 115 4.06 1.98 22.37
N THR A 116 2.79 1.58 22.43
CA THR A 116 2.19 0.95 23.61
C THR A 116 2.14 -0.57 23.51
N ALA A 117 2.34 -1.15 22.32
CA ALA A 117 2.34 -2.59 22.11
C ALA A 117 3.58 -3.25 22.74
N PRO A 118 3.45 -4.48 23.29
CA PRO A 118 4.58 -5.22 23.84
C PRO A 118 5.54 -5.74 22.76
N SER A 119 5.06 -5.87 21.51
CA SER A 119 5.88 -6.33 20.39
C SER A 119 5.28 -5.89 19.05
N LEU A 120 6.07 -6.02 17.97
CA LEU A 120 5.64 -5.75 16.59
C LEU A 120 4.62 -6.76 16.06
N SER A 121 4.30 -7.83 16.80
CA SER A 121 3.30 -8.83 16.39
C SER A 121 1.93 -8.21 16.10
N ILE A 122 1.60 -7.07 16.72
CA ILE A 122 0.37 -6.31 16.48
C ILE A 122 0.17 -5.95 15.01
N LEU A 123 1.26 -5.78 14.23
CA LEU A 123 1.20 -5.51 12.80
C LEU A 123 0.59 -6.67 12.01
N ASN A 124 0.81 -7.91 12.47
CA ASN A 124 0.23 -9.12 11.87
C ASN A 124 -1.23 -9.37 12.28
N GLU A 125 -1.75 -8.63 13.26
CA GLU A 125 -3.16 -8.72 13.68
C GLU A 125 -4.09 -7.85 12.82
N ILE A 126 -3.54 -6.98 11.96
CA ILE A 126 -4.29 -6.15 11.03
C ILE A 126 -5.06 -7.06 10.05
N ARG A 127 -6.39 -6.97 10.08
CA ARG A 127 -7.26 -7.78 9.22
C ARG A 127 -7.30 -7.24 7.80
N ARG A 128 -7.21 -8.15 6.84
CA ARG A 128 -7.47 -7.89 5.41
C ARG A 128 -8.93 -8.25 5.05
N PRO A 129 -9.53 -7.58 4.06
CA PRO A 129 -9.05 -6.37 3.40
C PRO A 129 -9.09 -5.15 4.34
N ILE A 130 -8.13 -4.24 4.19
CA ILE A 130 -8.01 -3.06 5.06
C ILE A 130 -9.14 -2.04 4.81
N GLN A 131 -9.73 -2.06 3.61
CA GLN A 131 -10.84 -1.17 3.23
C GLN A 131 -12.19 -1.78 3.59
N VAL A 132 -13.10 -0.93 4.06
CA VAL A 132 -14.50 -1.31 4.28
C VAL A 132 -15.25 -1.18 2.96
N ARG A 133 -15.86 -2.27 2.49
CA ARG A 133 -16.88 -2.19 1.43
C ARG A 133 -18.18 -1.68 2.05
N VAL A 134 -18.59 -0.47 1.71
CA VAL A 134 -19.95 -0.02 2.01
C VAL A 134 -20.89 -0.58 0.95
N CYS A 135 -21.66 -1.59 1.33
CA CYS A 135 -22.84 -2.00 0.58
C CYS A 135 -23.97 -1.00 0.86
N LEU A 136 -24.23 -0.08 -0.05
CA LEU A 136 -25.45 0.72 0.02
C LEU A 136 -26.65 -0.22 -0.22
N ASP A 137 -27.62 -0.16 0.69
CA ASP A 137 -28.82 -1.00 0.70
C ASP A 137 -29.54 -0.98 -0.66
N ARG A 138 -29.85 -2.17 -1.18
CA ARG A 138 -30.53 -2.41 -2.48
C ARG A 138 -31.95 -1.82 -2.54
N THR A 139 -32.49 -1.36 -1.42
CA THR A 139 -33.86 -0.84 -1.31
C THR A 139 -34.03 0.62 -1.72
N LYS A 140 -32.94 1.40 -1.88
CA LYS A 140 -33.01 2.80 -2.36
C LYS A 140 -32.56 2.90 -3.81
N LYS A 141 -33.49 3.34 -4.67
CA LYS A 141 -33.46 3.39 -6.13
C LYS A 141 -32.47 4.42 -6.70
N THR A 142 -31.20 4.37 -6.30
CA THR A 142 -30.12 5.18 -6.85
C THR A 142 -29.11 4.24 -7.51
N ARG A 143 -28.83 4.48 -8.78
CA ARG A 143 -27.93 3.72 -9.68
C ARG A 143 -26.69 3.16 -8.93
N LEU A 144 -26.75 1.88 -8.57
CA LEU A 144 -25.64 1.08 -8.03
C LEU A 144 -24.63 0.80 -9.15
N THR A 145 -23.43 1.39 -9.10
CA THR A 145 -22.32 0.95 -9.97
C THR A 145 -20.98 0.74 -9.27
N THR A 146 -20.83 1.04 -7.98
CA THR A 146 -19.51 0.90 -7.33
C THR A 146 -19.69 0.54 -5.87
N ALA A 147 -19.12 -0.60 -5.44
CA ALA A 147 -18.86 -0.80 -4.02
C ALA A 147 -17.97 0.36 -3.57
N LEU A 148 -18.44 1.20 -2.64
CA LEU A 148 -17.64 2.30 -2.14
C LEU A 148 -16.64 1.71 -1.16
N PHE A 149 -15.38 1.63 -1.58
CA PHE A 149 -14.27 1.33 -0.69
C PHE A 149 -14.03 2.59 0.14
N GLN A 150 -14.17 2.46 1.45
CA GLN A 150 -13.81 3.50 2.40
C GLN A 150 -12.39 3.25 2.91
N ASP A 151 -11.65 4.35 3.12
CA ASP A 151 -10.33 4.34 3.73
C ASP A 151 -10.36 3.73 5.15
N PRO A 152 -9.19 3.29 5.68
CA PRO A 152 -9.12 2.80 7.05
C PRO A 152 -9.73 3.83 8.03
N PRO A 153 -10.45 3.38 9.07
CA PRO A 153 -11.05 4.30 10.04
C PRO A 153 -10.00 5.17 10.73
N ASN A 154 -10.35 6.42 11.04
CA ASN A 154 -9.50 7.32 11.83
C ASN A 154 -10.04 7.42 13.27
N PRO A 155 -9.23 7.18 14.32
CA PRO A 155 -7.83 6.74 14.29
C PRO A 155 -7.71 5.22 14.10
N SER A 156 -6.67 4.77 13.39
CA SER A 156 -6.31 3.35 13.34
C SER A 156 -4.84 3.12 12.98
N LEU A 157 -4.28 2.03 13.48
CA LEU A 157 -2.91 1.59 13.17
C LEU A 157 -2.63 1.55 11.64
N PRO A 158 -3.50 0.98 10.78
CA PRO A 158 -3.26 1.01 9.33
C PRO A 158 -3.23 2.41 8.72
N LEU A 159 -3.98 3.36 9.27
CA LEU A 159 -3.98 4.74 8.78
C LEU A 159 -2.65 5.41 9.09
N ASP A 160 -2.16 5.28 10.32
CA ASP A 160 -0.89 5.88 10.75
C ASP A 160 0.30 5.31 9.96
N LEU A 161 0.32 4.00 9.70
CA LEU A 161 1.36 3.36 8.88
C LEU A 161 1.41 3.89 7.43
N LEU A 162 0.32 4.48 6.94
CA LEU A 162 0.22 5.07 5.61
C LEU A 162 0.41 6.59 5.61
N TRP A 163 0.13 7.29 6.71
CA TRP A 163 -0.01 8.76 6.69
C TRP A 163 0.75 9.52 7.77
N ALA A 164 1.26 8.84 8.79
CA ALA A 164 1.94 9.53 9.89
C ALA A 164 3.26 10.14 9.41
N ASP A 165 3.45 11.43 9.69
CA ASP A 165 4.67 12.17 9.41
C ASP A 165 5.44 12.45 10.72
N PRO A 166 6.78 12.59 10.66
CA PRO A 166 7.55 13.07 11.79
C PRO A 166 7.17 14.53 12.14
N ASP A 167 7.20 14.87 13.43
CA ASP A 167 7.08 16.27 13.86
C ASP A 167 8.24 17.09 13.27
N ILE A 168 7.95 18.32 12.85
CA ILE A 168 8.95 19.25 12.29
C ILE A 168 10.15 19.48 13.22
N ASN A 169 9.96 19.29 14.54
CA ASN A 169 11.00 19.46 15.55
C ASN A 169 11.76 18.17 15.89
N THR A 170 11.53 17.07 15.16
CA THR A 170 12.19 15.78 15.41
C THR A 170 13.69 15.88 15.14
N LYS A 171 14.49 16.06 16.21
CA LYS A 171 15.93 16.41 16.17
C LYS A 171 16.86 15.37 15.51
N GLN A 172 16.35 14.22 15.10
CA GLN A 172 17.14 13.14 14.49
C GLN A 172 16.52 12.58 13.21
N PHE A 173 15.42 13.16 12.73
CA PHE A 173 14.87 12.77 11.45
C PHE A 173 15.82 13.23 10.33
N LYS A 174 16.21 12.31 9.45
CA LYS A 174 17.12 12.58 8.33
C LYS A 174 16.45 12.13 7.04
N TYR A 175 16.21 13.07 6.13
CA TYR A 175 15.89 12.73 4.74
C TYR A 175 17.17 12.16 4.09
N SER A 176 17.12 10.93 3.60
CA SER A 176 18.21 10.39 2.77
C SER A 176 17.94 10.77 1.32
N ILE A 177 18.33 11.99 0.94
CA ILE A 177 18.40 12.38 -0.48
C ILE A 177 19.78 11.94 -0.97
N ARG A 178 19.84 10.84 -1.72
CA ARG A 178 21.05 10.46 -2.46
C ARG A 178 20.93 11.04 -3.87
N TYR A 179 21.74 12.06 -4.17
CA TYR A 179 21.91 12.62 -5.51
C TYR A 179 22.58 11.64 -6.46
#